data_AF-A0A1Q8EB49-F1
#
_entry.id   AF-A0A1Q8EB49-F1
#
_cell.length_a   1.000
_cell.length_b   1.000
_cell.length_c   1.000
_cell.angle_alpha   90.00
_cell.angle_beta   90.00
_cell.angle_gamma   90.00
#
_symmetry.space_group_name_H-M   'P 1'
#
loop_
_entity.id
_entity.type
_entity.pdbx_description
1 polymer ?
#
loop_
_entity_poly.entity_id
_entity_poly.type
_entity_poly.pdbx_seq_one_letter_code
_entity_poly.pdbx_strand_id
1 'polypeptide(L)'
;MEGNNVEIKSKIEAINNTNYWDAQILDIRANYFGDEVTIYIECDSDERDTYCWELKYLRCASVSYETDAGHFVAGSSDKVLWRYEDVKNLRAGQLYGYTGHTITLMEHNEFLIRCKAILSLITMDIVCQDIEISKVLIADQGFFWNN
;
A
#
# COMPACT_ATOMS: atom_id res chain seq x y z
N MET A 1 6.42 7.37 26.52
CA MET A 1 5.23 7.99 25.90
C MET A 1 5.59 9.14 24.95
N GLU A 2 6.50 10.06 25.28
CA GLU A 2 6.89 11.15 24.33
C GLU A 2 7.71 10.68 23.12
N GLY A 3 8.55 9.65 23.27
CA GLY A 3 9.42 9.12 22.20
C GLY A 3 8.67 8.53 21.00
N ASN A 4 7.69 7.65 21.23
CA ASN A 4 6.93 6.99 20.16
C ASN A 4 6.15 7.98 19.29
N ASN A 5 5.67 9.08 19.86
CA ASN A 5 4.91 10.09 19.11
C ASN A 5 5.82 10.88 18.15
N VAL A 6 7.07 11.14 18.55
CA VAL A 6 8.07 11.78 17.67
C VAL A 6 8.44 10.86 16.50
N GLU A 7 8.59 9.56 16.76
CA GLU A 7 8.90 8.56 15.73
C GLU A 7 7.76 8.37 14.73
N ILE A 8 6.50 8.28 15.20
CA ILE A 8 5.35 8.18 14.30
C ILE A 8 5.24 9.42 13.40
N LYS A 9 5.51 10.61 13.96
CA LYS A 9 5.52 11.87 13.18
C LYS A 9 6.58 11.88 12.09
N SER A 10 7.81 11.45 12.40
CA SER A 10 8.86 11.39 11.37
C SER A 10 8.54 10.37 10.28
N LYS A 11 7.95 9.22 10.63
CA LYS A 11 7.52 8.19 9.67
C LYS A 11 6.40 8.69 8.76
N ILE A 12 5.38 9.36 9.30
CA ILE A 12 4.31 9.90 8.44
C ILE A 12 4.81 11.05 7.56
N GLU A 13 5.74 11.88 8.03
CA GLU A 13 6.42 12.89 7.20
C GLU A 13 7.21 12.25 6.06
N ALA A 14 7.95 11.17 6.33
CA ALA A 14 8.67 10.42 5.30
C ALA A 14 7.73 9.79 4.26
N ILE A 15 6.59 9.25 4.68
CA ILE A 15 5.53 8.75 3.78
C ILE A 15 4.93 9.89 2.96
N ASN A 16 4.62 11.03 3.58
CA ASN A 16 4.08 12.18 2.88
C ASN A 16 5.04 12.70 1.80
N ASN A 17 6.36 12.63 2.03
CA ASN A 17 7.38 13.00 1.05
C ASN A 17 7.45 12.05 -0.17
N THR A 18 6.76 10.90 -0.14
CA THR A 18 6.64 10.05 -1.34
C THR A 18 5.60 10.59 -2.33
N ASN A 19 4.83 11.62 -1.96
CA ASN A 19 3.72 12.16 -2.74
C ASN A 19 2.72 11.08 -3.16
N TYR A 20 2.36 10.17 -2.25
CA TYR A 20 1.51 9.02 -2.58
C TYR A 20 0.07 9.39 -3.00
N TRP A 21 -0.38 10.62 -2.72
CA TRP A 21 -1.73 11.06 -3.08
C TRP A 21 -1.89 11.07 -4.60
N ASP A 22 -2.87 10.30 -5.07
CA ASP A 22 -3.18 10.02 -6.48
C ASP A 22 -2.06 9.29 -7.26
N ALA A 23 -0.95 8.94 -6.61
CA ALA A 23 0.11 8.13 -7.20
C ALA A 23 -0.34 6.68 -7.36
N GLN A 24 -0.01 6.08 -8.50
CA GLN A 24 -0.26 4.67 -8.78
C GLN A 24 0.43 3.76 -7.76
N ILE A 25 -0.34 2.82 -7.22
CA ILE A 25 0.15 1.70 -6.43
C ILE A 25 0.56 0.60 -7.41
N LEU A 26 1.84 0.27 -7.41
CA LEU A 26 2.44 -0.64 -8.37
C LEU A 26 2.21 -2.10 -7.97
N ASP A 27 2.33 -2.40 -6.67
CA ASP A 27 2.15 -3.75 -6.13
C ASP A 27 2.02 -3.70 -4.60
N ILE A 28 1.43 -4.76 -4.02
CA ILE A 28 1.35 -4.97 -2.57
C ILE A 28 1.71 -6.42 -2.29
N ARG A 29 2.68 -6.63 -1.40
CA ARG A 29 3.21 -7.97 -1.11
C ARG A 29 3.15 -8.27 0.37
N ALA A 30 2.84 -9.52 0.69
CA ALA A 30 3.05 -10.09 2.01
C ALA A 30 4.18 -11.12 1.89
N ASN A 31 5.29 -10.86 2.57
CA ASN A 31 6.50 -11.67 2.53
C ASN A 31 6.73 -12.35 3.88
N TYR A 32 7.56 -13.41 3.89
CA TYR A 32 7.99 -14.11 5.10
C TYR A 32 6.82 -14.50 6.03
N PHE A 33 5.81 -15.20 5.49
CA PHE A 33 4.60 -15.61 6.21
C PHE A 33 3.73 -14.43 6.71
N GLY A 34 3.87 -13.25 6.11
CA GLY A 34 3.14 -12.04 6.47
C GLY A 34 3.81 -11.24 7.58
N ASP A 35 5.03 -11.58 7.99
CA ASP A 35 5.85 -10.78 8.92
C ASP A 35 6.25 -9.44 8.30
N GLU A 36 6.36 -9.39 6.97
CA GLU A 36 6.60 -8.17 6.22
C GLU A 36 5.46 -7.93 5.23
N VAL A 37 4.98 -6.69 5.19
CA VAL A 37 4.12 -6.20 4.11
C VAL A 37 4.82 -5.06 3.39
N THR A 38 4.77 -5.05 2.07
CA THR A 38 5.37 -4.00 1.26
C THR A 38 4.32 -3.38 0.35
N ILE A 39 4.28 -2.05 0.30
CA ILE A 39 3.51 -1.27 -0.67
C ILE A 39 4.49 -0.54 -1.57
N TYR A 40 4.34 -0.71 -2.88
CA TYR A 40 5.14 0.00 -3.88
C TYR A 40 4.32 1.08 -4.55
N ILE A 41 4.88 2.29 -4.64
CA ILE A 41 4.19 3.50 -5.09
C ILE A 41 5.02 4.13 -6.21
N GLU A 42 4.39 4.56 -7.30
CA GLU A 42 5.09 5.27 -8.36
C GLU A 42 5.74 6.57 -7.86
N CYS A 43 6.77 7.04 -8.58
CA CYS A 43 7.35 8.36 -8.35
C CYS A 43 6.74 9.40 -9.32
N ASP A 44 6.64 10.65 -8.89
CA ASP A 44 6.03 11.76 -9.63
C ASP A 44 6.99 12.49 -10.61
N SER A 45 8.24 12.03 -10.78
CA SER A 45 9.27 12.73 -11.57
C SER A 45 9.68 12.00 -12.85
N ASP A 46 10.63 12.57 -13.61
CA ASP A 46 11.29 11.96 -14.78
C ASP A 46 11.89 10.56 -14.52
N GLU A 47 11.96 10.16 -13.25
CA GLU A 47 12.44 8.87 -12.78
C GLU A 47 11.33 7.81 -12.63
N ARG A 48 10.08 8.13 -12.96
CA ARG A 48 8.89 7.25 -12.75
C ARG A 48 8.99 5.86 -13.38
N ASP A 49 9.73 5.74 -14.49
CA ASP A 49 9.93 4.47 -15.19
C ASP A 49 11.16 3.69 -14.68
N THR A 50 11.97 4.32 -13.81
CA THR A 50 13.23 3.75 -13.30
C THR A 50 13.14 3.39 -11.83
N TYR A 51 12.51 4.24 -11.02
CA TYR A 51 12.43 4.10 -9.58
C TYR A 51 10.99 4.15 -9.09
N CYS A 52 10.76 3.52 -7.96
CA CYS A 52 9.52 3.62 -7.19
C CYS A 52 9.83 3.79 -5.70
N TRP A 53 8.84 4.24 -4.94
CA TRP A 53 8.89 4.20 -3.49
C TRP A 53 8.49 2.84 -2.97
N GLU A 54 9.19 2.37 -1.95
CA GLU A 54 8.94 1.13 -1.23
C GLU A 54 8.65 1.46 0.23
N LEU A 55 7.45 1.11 0.70
CA LEU A 55 7.05 1.21 2.10
C LEU A 55 6.99 -0.21 2.67
N LYS A 56 7.96 -0.57 3.50
CA LYS A 56 8.03 -1.86 4.20
C LYS A 56 7.53 -1.73 5.62
N TYR A 57 6.51 -2.50 5.96
CA TYR A 57 5.99 -2.69 7.31
C TYR A 57 6.61 -3.96 7.87
N LEU A 58 7.37 -3.82 8.96
CA LEU A 58 8.21 -4.88 9.50
C LEU A 58 7.64 -5.45 10.80
N ARG A 59 7.80 -6.76 10.99
CA ARG A 59 7.35 -7.48 12.18
C ARG A 59 5.86 -7.24 12.42
N CYS A 60 5.08 -7.51 11.37
CA CYS A 60 3.63 -7.32 11.35
C CYS A 60 2.94 -8.25 12.34
N ALA A 61 2.19 -7.66 13.28
CA ALA A 61 1.36 -8.39 14.22
C ALA A 61 -0.02 -8.76 13.64
N SER A 62 -0.56 -7.90 12.77
CA SER A 62 -1.82 -8.17 12.07
C SER A 62 -1.91 -7.36 10.78
N VAL A 63 -2.45 -7.99 9.74
CA VAL A 63 -2.70 -7.35 8.44
C VAL A 63 -4.10 -7.77 7.99
N SER A 64 -4.94 -6.80 7.69
CA SER A 64 -6.23 -7.04 7.03
C SER A 64 -6.40 -6.10 5.85
N TYR A 65 -7.02 -6.59 4.79
CA TYR A 65 -7.36 -5.78 3.63
C TYR A 65 -8.74 -6.14 3.11
N GLU A 66 -9.40 -5.14 2.54
CA GLU A 66 -10.63 -5.28 1.77
C GLU A 66 -10.37 -4.76 0.36
N THR A 67 -10.97 -5.42 -0.63
CA THR A 67 -10.87 -4.99 -2.03
C THR A 67 -12.27 -4.86 -2.63
N ASP A 68 -12.37 -4.12 -3.73
CA ASP A 68 -13.61 -4.00 -4.52
C ASP A 68 -14.10 -5.30 -5.17
N ALA A 69 -13.39 -6.42 -5.01
CA ALA A 69 -13.93 -7.74 -5.34
C ALA A 69 -15.18 -8.08 -4.50
N GLY A 70 -15.27 -7.53 -3.28
CA GLY A 70 -16.45 -7.66 -2.42
C GLY A 70 -17.48 -6.54 -2.58
N HIS A 71 -17.23 -5.55 -3.45
CA HIS A 71 -18.17 -4.44 -3.62
C HIS A 71 -19.33 -4.87 -4.50
N PHE A 72 -20.53 -4.87 -3.94
CA PHE A 72 -21.75 -5.20 -4.68
C PHE A 72 -22.42 -3.96 -5.27
N VAL A 73 -23.15 -4.16 -6.37
CA VAL A 73 -24.05 -3.14 -6.91
C VAL A 73 -25.10 -2.80 -5.85
N ALA A 74 -25.34 -1.50 -5.60
CA ALA A 74 -26.34 -1.06 -4.63
C ALA A 74 -27.70 -1.72 -4.89
N GLY A 75 -28.24 -2.42 -3.88
CA GLY A 75 -29.49 -3.17 -3.99
C GLY A 75 -29.38 -4.59 -4.56
N SER A 76 -28.16 -5.11 -4.76
CA SER A 76 -27.91 -6.50 -5.17
C SER A 76 -26.88 -7.15 -4.26
N SER A 77 -27.10 -8.41 -3.86
CA SER A 77 -26.10 -9.25 -3.18
C SER A 77 -25.34 -10.18 -4.13
N ASP A 78 -25.75 -10.22 -5.40
CA ASP A 78 -25.34 -11.28 -6.33
C ASP A 78 -24.53 -10.74 -7.52
N LYS A 79 -24.34 -9.41 -7.59
CA LYS A 79 -23.58 -8.74 -8.65
C LYS A 79 -22.48 -7.87 -8.07
N VAL A 80 -21.24 -8.22 -8.40
CA VAL A 80 -20.04 -7.42 -8.09
C VAL A 80 -20.05 -6.17 -8.96
N LEU A 81 -19.66 -5.02 -8.41
CA LEU A 81 -19.73 -3.73 -9.07
C LEU A 81 -18.57 -3.52 -10.05
N TRP A 82 -17.34 -3.94 -9.69
CA TRP A 82 -16.12 -3.51 -10.39
C TRP A 82 -15.15 -4.60 -10.84
N ARG A 83 -15.06 -5.75 -10.14
CA ARG A 83 -14.05 -6.78 -10.44
C ARG A 83 -14.64 -8.05 -11.03
N TYR A 84 -14.24 -8.35 -12.27
CA TYR A 84 -14.63 -9.55 -13.01
C TYR A 84 -13.44 -10.39 -13.50
N GLU A 85 -12.21 -9.90 -13.33
CA GLU A 85 -10.96 -10.51 -13.81
C GLU A 85 -9.93 -10.59 -12.68
N ASP A 86 -9.04 -11.57 -12.75
CA ASP A 86 -7.89 -11.67 -11.85
C ASP A 86 -6.93 -10.47 -12.07
N VAL A 87 -6.54 -9.78 -11.00
CA VAL A 87 -5.67 -8.59 -11.08
C VAL A 87 -4.35 -8.88 -11.80
N LYS A 88 -3.77 -10.07 -11.58
CA LYS A 88 -2.53 -10.50 -12.25
C LYS A 88 -2.63 -10.56 -13.79
N ASN A 89 -3.83 -10.60 -14.34
CA ASN A 89 -4.08 -10.61 -15.78
C ASN A 89 -4.35 -9.20 -16.35
N LEU A 90 -4.57 -8.20 -15.50
CA LEU A 90 -4.77 -6.81 -15.93
C LEU A 90 -3.47 -6.21 -16.46
N ARG A 91 -3.58 -5.29 -17.41
CA ARG A 91 -2.43 -4.61 -18.03
C ARG A 91 -2.70 -3.12 -18.26
N ALA A 92 -1.64 -2.33 -18.28
CA ALA A 92 -1.63 -0.90 -18.63
C ALA A 92 -2.77 -0.15 -17.92
N GLY A 93 -3.64 0.52 -18.68
CA GLY A 93 -4.66 1.40 -18.11
C GLY A 93 -5.73 0.73 -17.25
N GLN A 94 -5.83 -0.60 -17.27
CA GLN A 94 -6.71 -1.34 -16.35
C GLN A 94 -6.21 -1.27 -14.89
N LEU A 95 -4.95 -0.91 -14.67
CA LEU A 95 -4.33 -0.77 -13.36
C LEU A 95 -4.32 0.67 -12.83
N TYR A 96 -4.82 1.65 -13.61
CA TYR A 96 -4.90 3.05 -13.16
C TYR A 96 -5.92 3.28 -12.05
N GLY A 97 -6.77 2.30 -11.75
CA GLY A 97 -7.69 2.38 -10.63
C GLY A 97 -7.01 2.17 -9.27
N TYR A 98 -5.77 1.70 -9.21
CA TYR A 98 -5.06 1.48 -7.95
C TYR A 98 -4.18 2.70 -7.64
N THR A 99 -4.71 3.68 -6.90
CA THR A 99 -3.97 4.88 -6.53
C THR A 99 -4.00 5.12 -5.02
N GLY A 100 -2.98 5.78 -4.48
CA GLY A 100 -2.98 6.19 -3.08
C GLY A 100 -3.96 7.32 -2.83
N HIS A 101 -4.76 7.25 -1.76
CA HIS A 101 -5.61 8.36 -1.33
C HIS A 101 -5.27 8.84 0.06
N THR A 102 -5.09 7.93 1.02
CA THR A 102 -4.87 8.31 2.41
C THR A 102 -4.04 7.25 3.09
N ILE A 103 -2.94 7.65 3.73
CA ILE A 103 -2.17 6.83 4.64
C ILE A 103 -2.12 7.57 5.98
N THR A 104 -2.49 6.88 7.06
CA THR A 104 -2.45 7.42 8.42
C THR A 104 -1.73 6.47 9.34
N LEU A 105 -0.89 7.04 10.21
CA LEU A 105 -0.20 6.30 11.26
C LEU A 105 -0.74 6.73 12.63
N MET A 106 -0.94 5.76 13.50
CA MET A 106 -1.35 5.97 14.88
C MET A 106 -0.64 4.99 15.81
N GLU A 107 -0.42 5.40 17.05
CA GLU A 107 0.06 4.49 18.08
C GLU A 107 -1.01 3.40 18.31
N HIS A 108 -0.58 2.14 18.29
CA HIS A 108 -1.43 1.01 18.65
C HIS A 108 -1.20 0.61 20.12
N ASN A 109 0.06 0.49 20.50
CA ASN A 109 0.55 0.36 21.89
C ASN A 109 2.04 0.75 21.94
N GLU A 110 2.70 0.52 23.08
CA GLU A 110 4.10 0.89 23.31
C GLU A 110 5.10 0.34 22.26
N PHE A 111 4.77 -0.77 21.59
CA PHE A 111 5.68 -1.44 20.63
C PHE A 111 5.14 -1.49 19.20
N LEU A 112 3.91 -1.04 18.97
CA LEU A 112 3.21 -1.25 17.71
C LEU A 112 2.63 0.05 17.17
N ILE A 113 2.79 0.21 15.86
CA ILE A 113 2.21 1.26 15.03
C ILE A 113 1.08 0.63 14.22
N ARG A 114 -0.07 1.29 14.18
CA ARG A 114 -1.16 0.95 13.25
C ARG A 114 -1.13 1.92 12.09
N CYS A 115 -1.06 1.37 10.89
CA CYS A 115 -1.22 2.07 9.63
C CYS A 115 -2.59 1.74 9.05
N LYS A 116 -3.35 2.78 8.69
CA LYS A 116 -4.53 2.65 7.82
C LYS A 116 -4.23 3.28 6.47
N ALA A 117 -4.34 2.48 5.41
CA ALA A 117 -4.12 2.91 4.04
C ALA A 117 -5.40 2.73 3.20
N ILE A 118 -5.80 3.78 2.49
CA ILE A 118 -6.88 3.78 1.50
C ILE A 118 -6.23 3.99 0.14
N LEU A 119 -6.32 2.98 -0.71
CA LEU A 119 -5.66 2.86 -2.01
C LEU A 119 -6.69 2.60 -3.13
N SER A 120 -7.71 3.46 -3.18
CA SER A 120 -8.91 3.50 -4.07
C SER A 120 -9.76 2.23 -4.04
N LEU A 121 -9.19 1.15 -4.54
CA LEU A 121 -9.77 -0.17 -4.72
C LEU A 121 -9.42 -1.12 -3.58
N ILE A 122 -8.46 -0.72 -2.73
CA ILE A 122 -7.99 -1.50 -1.58
C ILE A 122 -8.00 -0.62 -0.34
N THR A 123 -8.55 -1.13 0.76
CA THR A 123 -8.37 -0.55 2.10
C THR A 123 -7.56 -1.53 2.94
N MET A 124 -6.53 -1.05 3.63
CA MET A 124 -5.66 -1.87 4.47
C MET A 124 -5.59 -1.34 5.90
N ASP A 125 -5.47 -2.27 6.84
CA ASP A 125 -5.17 -2.04 8.25
C ASP A 125 -3.98 -2.92 8.64
N ILE A 126 -2.84 -2.29 8.91
CA ILE A 126 -1.56 -2.94 9.15
C ILE A 126 -1.10 -2.55 10.55
N VAL A 127 -0.84 -3.53 11.41
CA VAL A 127 -0.22 -3.33 12.73
C VAL A 127 1.17 -3.95 12.71
N CYS A 128 2.21 -3.15 12.94
CA CYS A 128 3.60 -3.54 12.81
C CYS A 128 4.48 -2.86 13.86
N GLN A 129 5.72 -3.32 14.04
CA GLN A 129 6.65 -2.66 14.97
C GLN A 129 7.38 -1.50 14.33
N ASP A 130 7.57 -1.52 13.01
CA ASP A 130 8.39 -0.53 12.33
C ASP A 130 7.98 -0.38 10.86
N ILE A 131 8.34 0.77 10.28
CA ILE A 131 8.09 1.11 8.88
C ILE A 131 9.37 1.71 8.30
N GLU A 132 9.86 1.10 7.22
CA GLU A 132 10.96 1.60 6.42
C GLU A 132 10.45 2.16 5.09
N ILE A 133 10.97 3.33 4.70
CA ILE A 133 10.63 4.01 3.45
C ILE A 133 11.91 4.14 2.65
N SER A 134 11.93 3.60 1.44
CA SER A 134 13.10 3.64 0.56
C SER A 134 12.71 3.89 -0.89
N LYS A 135 13.67 4.36 -1.69
CA LYS A 135 13.53 4.49 -3.14
C LYS A 135 14.31 3.37 -3.80
N VAL A 136 13.65 2.58 -4.65
CA VAL A 136 14.20 1.35 -5.22
C VAL A 136 14.03 1.29 -6.74
N LEU A 137 14.89 0.52 -7.41
CA LEU A 137 14.83 0.32 -8.86
C LEU A 137 13.66 -0.59 -9.22
N ILE A 138 12.81 -0.15 -10.16
CA ILE A 138 11.66 -0.93 -10.67
C ILE A 138 12.11 -2.25 -11.29
N ALA A 139 13.24 -2.24 -12.00
CA ALA A 139 13.80 -3.42 -12.67
C ALA A 139 14.10 -4.58 -11.71
N ASP A 140 14.41 -4.28 -10.45
CA ASP A 140 14.79 -5.28 -9.44
C ASP A 140 13.58 -5.87 -8.70
N GLN A 141 12.40 -5.25 -8.82
CA GLN A 141 11.23 -5.64 -8.01
C GLN A 141 10.43 -6.78 -8.63
N GLY A 142 10.61 -7.06 -9.92
CA GLY A 142 9.97 -8.20 -10.60
C GLY A 142 8.44 -8.22 -10.47
N PHE A 143 7.77 -7.08 -10.63
CA PHE A 143 6.32 -7.06 -10.42
C PHE A 143 5.52 -7.81 -11.50
N PHE A 144 4.27 -8.16 -11.20
CA PHE A 144 3.50 -9.17 -11.95
C PHE A 144 3.14 -8.77 -13.40
N TRP A 145 3.03 -7.47 -13.65
CA TRP A 145 2.65 -6.85 -14.93
C TRP A 145 3.80 -6.64 -15.95
N ASN A 146 5.04 -7.07 -15.64
CA ASN A 146 6.25 -6.87 -16.44
C ASN A 146 6.47 -8.03 -17.41
N ASN A 147 5.46 -8.88 -17.58
CA ASN A 147 5.45 -10.04 -18.49
C ASN A 147 4.66 -9.74 -19.75
#